data_AF-A0A426ZDE9-F1
#
_entry.id   AF-A0A426ZDE9-F1
#
_cell.length_a   1.000
_cell.length_b   1.000
_cell.length_c   1.000
_cell.angle_alpha   90.00
_cell.angle_beta   90.00
_cell.angle_gamma   90.00
#
_symmetry.space_group_name_H-M   'P 1'
#
loop_
_entity.id
_entity.type
_entity.pdbx_description
1 polymer ?
#
loop_
_entity_poly.entity_id
_entity_poly.type
_entity_poly.pdbx_seq_one_letter_code
_entity_poly.pdbx_strand_id
1 'polypeptide(L)'
;MAAHPTLPSPVSTSLLLLLLLLLSCCYELCAAATVSYDHRAVVIDGKRRVLLSGSIHYPRSTPEMWPDLIQKSKDGGLDVIETYVFWNLHEPVQGQKEMQKFTTKIVDMMKKEKLFASQGRCAAFLANIDDHSDATVTFNGKPYHLPACCVLMQIGLKGEKLALHDNTQNSTWMTLSSLPRNQPLTWYMTYFDAPKDGDPVAIDFTGMGKGEAWVNGHSIGRYWPTYTAPPNGCVKSCDYRGQFSGSKCVKNCGQPSQSLYHVPRSLIQQGKKNRLVLFEEVGGDPTLVSFALRKAGSLCAHVSQSHPPPVDAVNTAQRKDAVLHLECPHSDHVISSVKFASFGTPHGTCRSYSHGNCSSTTALAILQQACIGVRSCDVKVSTEVFGDPCRDVVKSLAVEASCSSNEVG
;
A
#
# COMPACT_ATOMS: atom_id res chain seq x y z
N MET A 1 -28.29 12.05 -94.84
CA MET A 1 -28.48 10.76 -94.17
C MET A 1 -27.81 10.85 -92.80
N ALA A 2 -28.61 10.78 -91.75
CA ALA A 2 -28.16 10.93 -90.37
C ALA A 2 -27.44 9.65 -89.90
N ALA A 3 -26.28 9.80 -89.26
CA ALA A 3 -25.68 8.74 -88.47
C ALA A 3 -26.02 9.00 -87.00
N HIS A 4 -26.81 8.10 -86.41
CA HIS A 4 -27.14 8.11 -84.98
C HIS A 4 -25.88 7.87 -84.13
N PRO A 5 -25.74 8.55 -82.98
CA PRO A 5 -24.70 8.19 -82.02
C PRO A 5 -25.07 6.88 -81.32
N THR A 6 -24.19 5.90 -81.41
CA THR A 6 -24.28 4.63 -80.68
C THR A 6 -24.09 4.87 -79.19
N LEU A 7 -25.07 4.46 -78.37
CA LEU A 7 -24.95 4.42 -76.91
C LEU A 7 -23.76 3.52 -76.51
N PRO A 8 -22.98 3.89 -75.47
CA PRO A 8 -21.97 3.02 -74.91
C PRO A 8 -22.64 1.79 -74.26
N SER A 9 -22.03 0.62 -74.49
CA SER A 9 -22.43 -0.68 -73.94
C SER A 9 -22.55 -0.66 -72.41
N PRO A 10 -23.47 -1.44 -71.81
CA PRO A 10 -23.61 -1.51 -70.36
C PRO A 10 -22.30 -2.04 -69.77
N VAL A 11 -21.67 -1.23 -68.91
CA VAL A 11 -20.55 -1.68 -68.10
C VAL A 11 -21.00 -2.94 -67.38
N SER A 12 -20.27 -4.05 -67.61
CA SER A 12 -20.57 -5.34 -66.98
C SER A 12 -20.76 -5.14 -65.48
N THR A 13 -21.92 -5.56 -64.95
CA THR A 13 -22.25 -5.44 -63.52
C THR A 13 -21.17 -6.03 -62.63
N SER A 14 -20.46 -7.05 -63.12
CA SER A 14 -19.28 -7.64 -62.48
C SER A 14 -18.09 -6.69 -62.39
N LEU A 15 -17.86 -5.83 -63.39
CA LEU A 15 -16.78 -4.84 -63.40
C LEU A 15 -17.08 -3.68 -62.44
N LEU A 16 -18.34 -3.25 -62.35
CA LEU A 16 -18.78 -2.24 -61.39
C LEU A 16 -18.70 -2.77 -59.95
N LEU A 17 -19.08 -4.03 -59.72
CA LEU A 17 -18.92 -4.70 -58.41
C LEU A 17 -17.45 -4.82 -58.03
N LEU A 18 -16.58 -5.20 -58.98
CA LEU A 18 -15.14 -5.31 -58.75
C LEU A 18 -14.53 -3.93 -58.42
N LEU A 19 -14.95 -2.88 -59.12
CA LEU A 19 -14.49 -1.51 -58.87
C LEU A 19 -14.95 -1.01 -57.49
N LEU A 20 -16.20 -1.29 -57.10
CA LEU A 20 -16.75 -0.95 -55.78
C LEU A 20 -16.07 -1.74 -54.65
N LEU A 21 -15.78 -3.02 -54.88
CA LEU A 21 -15.00 -3.84 -53.94
C LEU A 21 -13.56 -3.34 -53.81
N LEU A 22 -12.92 -2.95 -54.93
CA LEU A 22 -11.58 -2.35 -54.91
C LEU A 22 -11.58 -0.98 -54.23
N LEU A 23 -12.57 -0.12 -54.48
CA LEU A 23 -12.74 1.18 -53.82
C LEU A 23 -13.03 1.04 -52.32
N SER A 24 -13.85 0.07 -51.93
CA SER A 24 -14.11 -0.25 -50.52
C SER A 24 -12.85 -0.81 -49.82
N CYS A 25 -12.07 -1.63 -50.52
CA CYS A 25 -10.81 -2.17 -50.03
C CYS A 25 -9.74 -1.06 -49.91
N CYS A 26 -9.70 -0.12 -50.85
CA CYS A 26 -8.85 1.07 -50.77
C CYS A 26 -9.27 2.04 -49.65
N TYR A 27 -10.56 2.15 -49.34
CA TYR A 27 -11.06 2.98 -48.23
C TYR A 27 -10.61 2.43 -46.87
N GLU A 28 -10.64 1.10 -46.67
CA GLU A 28 -10.09 0.50 -45.45
C GLU A 28 -8.56 0.59 -45.35
N LEU A 29 -7.83 0.63 -46.48
CA LEU A 29 -6.36 0.75 -46.47
C LEU A 29 -5.84 2.18 -46.19
N CYS A 30 -6.69 3.23 -46.26
CA CYS A 30 -6.27 4.63 -46.15
C CYS A 30 -6.89 5.42 -45.00
N ALA A 31 -7.67 4.79 -44.12
CA ALA A 31 -8.19 5.45 -42.92
C ALA A 31 -7.07 5.58 -41.86
N ALA A 32 -6.15 6.52 -42.07
CA ALA A 32 -5.26 6.98 -41.02
C ALA A 32 -6.05 7.88 -40.06
N ALA A 33 -6.13 7.48 -38.79
CA ALA A 33 -6.77 8.31 -37.76
C ALA A 33 -6.08 9.69 -37.71
N THR A 34 -6.86 10.77 -37.72
CA THR A 34 -6.30 12.12 -37.55
C THR A 34 -6.08 12.37 -36.06
N VAL A 35 -4.82 12.33 -35.62
CA VAL A 35 -4.44 12.56 -34.22
C VAL A 35 -3.86 13.97 -34.07
N SER A 36 -4.47 14.77 -33.22
CA SER A 36 -3.96 16.07 -32.78
C SER A 36 -4.15 16.23 -31.27
N TYR A 37 -3.82 17.38 -30.72
CA TYR A 37 -4.01 17.67 -29.30
C TYR A 37 -4.32 19.15 -29.10
N ASP A 38 -5.04 19.47 -28.03
CA ASP A 38 -5.16 20.83 -27.51
C ASP A 38 -4.68 20.89 -26.06
N HIS A 39 -4.83 22.03 -25.40
CA HIS A 39 -4.38 22.23 -24.02
C HIS A 39 -5.08 21.34 -22.98
N ARG A 40 -6.11 20.54 -23.36
CA ARG A 40 -6.88 19.68 -22.43
C ARG A 40 -6.98 18.23 -22.84
N ALA A 41 -6.80 17.86 -24.11
CA ALA A 41 -7.00 16.49 -24.54
C ALA A 41 -6.26 16.14 -25.84
N VAL A 42 -6.04 14.83 -26.01
CA VAL A 42 -5.77 14.24 -27.33
C VAL A 42 -7.07 14.25 -28.14
N VAL A 43 -6.98 14.62 -29.41
CA VAL A 43 -8.12 14.67 -30.35
C VAL A 43 -7.88 13.61 -31.42
N ILE A 44 -8.79 12.65 -31.53
CA ILE A 44 -8.74 11.59 -32.54
C ILE A 44 -10.00 11.72 -33.41
N ASP A 45 -9.81 11.92 -34.70
CA ASP A 45 -10.88 12.14 -35.71
C ASP A 45 -11.82 13.28 -35.31
N GLY A 46 -11.23 14.40 -34.86
CA GLY A 46 -11.96 15.59 -34.44
C GLY A 46 -12.67 15.49 -33.09
N LYS A 47 -12.58 14.34 -32.39
CA LYS A 47 -13.18 14.13 -31.06
C LYS A 47 -12.12 14.14 -29.97
N ARG A 48 -12.31 14.99 -28.94
CA ARG A 48 -11.51 14.91 -27.71
C ARG A 48 -11.71 13.55 -27.05
N ARG A 49 -10.61 12.87 -26.73
CA ARG A 49 -10.61 11.59 -26.05
C ARG A 49 -9.79 11.70 -24.77
N VAL A 50 -10.31 11.11 -23.70
CA VAL A 50 -9.51 10.78 -22.52
C VAL A 50 -9.04 9.35 -22.74
N LEU A 51 -7.73 9.15 -22.79
CA LEU A 51 -7.14 7.83 -22.96
C LEU A 51 -6.96 7.20 -21.58
N LEU A 52 -7.58 6.05 -21.37
CA LEU A 52 -7.40 5.25 -20.17
C LEU A 52 -6.28 4.24 -20.44
N SER A 53 -5.12 4.49 -19.84
CA SER A 53 -3.92 3.65 -19.99
C SER A 53 -3.81 2.65 -18.84
N GLY A 54 -3.46 1.40 -19.16
CA GLY A 54 -3.00 0.41 -18.18
C GLY A 54 -1.60 -0.08 -18.52
N SER A 55 -0.75 -0.22 -17.51
CA SER A 55 0.61 -0.72 -17.70
C SER A 55 0.67 -2.24 -17.61
N ILE A 56 1.33 -2.86 -18.58
CA ILE A 56 1.75 -4.26 -18.54
C ILE A 56 3.27 -4.25 -18.42
N HIS A 57 3.78 -4.69 -17.27
CA HIS A 57 5.21 -4.80 -17.04
C HIS A 57 5.72 -6.06 -17.74
N TYR A 58 6.34 -5.91 -18.92
CA TYR A 58 6.80 -7.04 -19.72
C TYR A 58 7.63 -8.12 -19.00
N PRO A 59 8.47 -7.80 -17.98
CA PRO A 59 9.29 -8.83 -17.34
C PRO A 59 8.50 -9.68 -16.33
N ARG A 60 7.24 -9.29 -16.03
CA ARG A 60 6.31 -9.99 -15.14
C ARG A 60 5.23 -10.76 -15.92
N SER A 61 5.28 -10.73 -17.25
CA SER A 61 4.30 -11.35 -18.13
C SER A 61 5.04 -12.24 -19.13
N THR A 62 4.94 -13.57 -18.96
CA THR A 62 5.55 -14.49 -19.94
C THR A 62 4.86 -14.32 -21.30
N PRO A 63 5.53 -14.62 -22.43
CA PRO A 63 4.95 -14.42 -23.75
C PRO A 63 3.57 -15.07 -23.94
N GLU A 64 3.29 -16.17 -23.22
CA GLU A 64 2.02 -16.92 -23.27
C GLU A 64 0.87 -16.18 -22.56
N MET A 65 1.17 -15.26 -21.63
CA MET A 65 0.19 -14.48 -20.89
C MET A 65 -0.31 -13.25 -21.66
N TRP A 66 0.47 -12.74 -22.62
CA TRP A 66 0.18 -11.48 -23.31
C TRP A 66 -1.19 -11.44 -24.02
N PRO A 67 -1.62 -12.49 -24.74
CA PRO A 67 -2.94 -12.47 -25.38
C PRO A 67 -4.07 -12.28 -24.37
N ASP A 68 -4.02 -13.00 -23.23
CA ASP A 68 -5.02 -12.90 -22.17
C ASP A 68 -4.99 -11.55 -21.45
N LEU A 69 -3.80 -11.00 -21.19
CA LEU A 69 -3.66 -9.69 -20.56
C LEU A 69 -4.18 -8.56 -21.45
N ILE A 70 -3.89 -8.60 -22.76
CA ILE A 70 -4.40 -7.63 -23.73
C ILE A 70 -5.94 -7.71 -23.80
N GLN A 71 -6.49 -8.92 -23.83
CA GLN A 71 -7.93 -9.12 -23.87
C GLN A 71 -8.61 -8.59 -22.60
N LYS A 72 -8.07 -8.89 -21.41
CA LYS A 72 -8.57 -8.38 -20.13
C LYS A 72 -8.46 -6.86 -20.01
N SER A 73 -7.37 -6.26 -20.52
CA SER A 73 -7.23 -4.80 -20.58
C SER A 73 -8.33 -4.17 -21.43
N LYS A 74 -8.65 -4.78 -22.58
CA LYS A 74 -9.73 -4.34 -23.46
C LYS A 74 -11.11 -4.50 -22.82
N ASP A 75 -11.38 -5.65 -22.22
CA ASP A 75 -12.64 -5.91 -21.50
C ASP A 75 -12.80 -4.98 -20.29
N GLY A 76 -11.70 -4.57 -19.68
CA GLY A 76 -11.62 -3.57 -18.61
C GLY A 76 -11.78 -2.11 -19.07
N GLY A 77 -11.99 -1.86 -20.36
CA GLY A 77 -12.22 -0.52 -20.91
C GLY A 77 -10.96 0.33 -21.08
N LEU A 78 -9.77 -0.30 -21.15
CA LEU A 78 -8.53 0.41 -21.46
C LEU A 78 -8.39 0.60 -22.97
N ASP A 79 -8.05 1.83 -23.37
CA ASP A 79 -7.80 2.20 -24.77
C ASP A 79 -6.29 2.25 -25.08
N VAL A 80 -5.45 2.23 -24.05
CA VAL A 80 -3.98 2.27 -24.17
C VAL A 80 -3.37 1.21 -23.25
N ILE A 81 -2.41 0.46 -23.79
CA ILE A 81 -1.53 -0.42 -23.02
C ILE A 81 -0.13 0.17 -23.07
N GLU A 82 0.44 0.41 -21.89
CA GLU A 82 1.82 0.87 -21.74
C GLU A 82 2.72 -0.30 -21.34
N THR A 83 3.86 -0.44 -22.01
CA THR A 83 4.90 -1.38 -21.60
C THR A 83 6.26 -0.79 -21.91
N TYR A 84 7.18 -0.87 -20.93
CA TYR A 84 8.58 -0.52 -21.14
C TYR A 84 9.36 -1.77 -21.54
N VAL A 85 10.53 -1.63 -22.17
CA VAL A 85 11.45 -2.74 -22.45
C VAL A 85 12.83 -2.35 -21.93
N PHE A 86 13.50 -3.24 -21.19
CA PHE A 86 14.83 -2.95 -20.67
C PHE A 86 15.88 -3.16 -21.75
N TRP A 87 16.25 -2.08 -22.43
CA TRP A 87 17.29 -2.09 -23.46
C TRP A 87 18.62 -2.60 -22.90
N ASN A 88 19.08 -2.02 -21.79
CA ASN A 88 20.37 -2.30 -21.15
C ASN A 88 20.54 -3.75 -20.69
N LEU A 89 19.44 -4.47 -20.43
CA LEU A 89 19.47 -5.86 -20.00
C LEU A 89 19.38 -6.85 -21.17
N HIS A 90 18.71 -6.49 -22.27
CA HIS A 90 18.57 -7.35 -23.44
C HIS A 90 19.66 -7.17 -24.48
N GLU A 91 20.29 -6.00 -24.53
CA GLU A 91 21.42 -5.72 -25.42
C GLU A 91 22.59 -5.11 -24.63
N PRO A 92 23.20 -5.87 -23.70
CA PRO A 92 24.35 -5.41 -22.92
C PRO A 92 25.61 -5.22 -23.79
N VAL A 93 25.63 -5.84 -24.98
CA VAL A 93 26.66 -5.68 -26.01
C VAL A 93 25.97 -5.29 -27.30
N GLN A 94 26.42 -4.18 -27.90
CA GLN A 94 25.87 -3.64 -29.15
C GLN A 94 25.84 -4.70 -30.26
N GLY A 95 24.69 -4.87 -30.91
CA GLY A 95 24.50 -5.78 -32.04
C GLY A 95 23.85 -7.13 -31.69
N GLN A 96 23.49 -7.37 -30.43
CA GLN A 96 22.71 -8.57 -30.05
C GLN A 96 21.22 -8.35 -30.33
N LYS A 97 20.63 -9.18 -31.21
CA LYS A 97 19.24 -9.03 -31.71
C LYS A 97 18.16 -9.49 -30.73
N GLU A 98 18.47 -9.74 -29.46
CA GLU A 98 17.50 -10.31 -28.49
C GLU A 98 16.37 -9.33 -28.16
N MET A 99 16.70 -8.04 -27.98
CA MET A 99 15.70 -6.96 -27.87
C MET A 99 14.83 -6.87 -29.13
N GLN A 100 15.46 -6.93 -30.31
CA GLN A 100 14.76 -6.86 -31.59
C GLN A 100 13.77 -8.03 -31.73
N LYS A 101 14.17 -9.26 -31.40
CA LYS A 101 13.30 -10.45 -31.45
C LYS A 101 12.10 -10.32 -30.52
N PHE A 102 12.32 -9.90 -29.27
CA PHE A 102 11.24 -9.75 -28.29
C PHE A 102 10.27 -8.63 -28.67
N THR A 103 10.80 -7.44 -28.98
CA THR A 103 9.99 -6.27 -29.37
C THR A 103 9.21 -6.56 -30.65
N THR A 104 9.81 -7.25 -31.61
CA THR A 104 9.11 -7.71 -32.82
C THR A 104 7.95 -8.63 -32.48
N LYS A 105 8.14 -9.61 -31.57
CA LYS A 105 7.06 -10.50 -31.12
C LYS A 105 5.90 -9.74 -30.48
N ILE A 106 6.16 -8.80 -29.57
CA ILE A 106 5.10 -7.99 -28.93
C ILE A 106 4.38 -7.13 -29.98
N VAL A 107 5.14 -6.43 -30.82
CA VAL A 107 4.59 -5.59 -31.90
C VAL A 107 3.73 -6.40 -32.86
N ASP A 108 4.17 -7.61 -33.23
CA ASP A 108 3.41 -8.46 -34.15
C ASP A 108 2.13 -9.01 -33.50
N MET A 109 2.14 -9.32 -32.20
CA MET A 109 0.91 -9.63 -31.46
C MET A 109 -0.05 -8.43 -31.43
N MET A 110 0.43 -7.24 -31.12
CA MET A 110 -0.39 -6.03 -31.10
C MET A 110 -0.94 -5.69 -32.50
N LYS A 111 -0.16 -5.89 -33.56
CA LYS A 111 -0.64 -5.76 -34.97
C LYS A 111 -1.73 -6.78 -35.28
N LYS A 112 -1.55 -8.04 -34.88
CA LYS A 112 -2.55 -9.11 -35.08
C LYS A 112 -3.88 -8.76 -34.41
N GLU A 113 -3.83 -8.18 -33.21
CA GLU A 113 -5.02 -7.73 -32.48
C GLU A 113 -5.55 -6.35 -32.94
N LYS A 114 -4.95 -5.75 -33.98
CA LYS A 114 -5.26 -4.41 -34.51
C LYS A 114 -5.09 -3.27 -33.48
N LEU A 115 -4.18 -3.45 -32.52
CA LEU A 115 -3.85 -2.52 -31.44
C LEU A 115 -2.47 -1.86 -31.60
N PHE A 116 -1.94 -1.81 -32.83
CA PHE A 116 -0.62 -1.23 -33.11
C PHE A 116 -0.72 -0.07 -34.11
N ALA A 117 -0.17 1.08 -33.73
CA ALA A 117 0.09 2.20 -34.62
C ALA A 117 1.56 2.63 -34.49
N SER A 118 2.27 2.75 -35.61
CA SER A 118 3.66 3.22 -35.62
C SER A 118 3.71 4.74 -35.53
N GLN A 119 4.58 5.30 -34.68
CA GLN A 119 4.76 6.75 -34.57
C GLN A 119 5.65 7.35 -35.67
N GLY A 120 6.12 6.57 -36.65
CA GLY A 120 6.89 7.05 -37.81
C GLY A 120 8.31 7.59 -37.51
N ARG A 121 8.59 8.01 -36.27
CA ARG A 121 9.91 8.43 -35.77
C ARG A 121 10.19 7.80 -34.40
N CYS A 122 11.46 7.49 -34.14
CA CYS A 122 11.88 6.97 -32.84
C CYS A 122 11.76 8.06 -31.76
N ALA A 123 11.00 7.78 -30.70
CA ALA A 123 11.04 8.55 -29.46
C ALA A 123 11.97 7.83 -28.47
N ALA A 124 12.74 8.59 -27.69
CA ALA A 124 13.58 8.09 -26.62
C ALA A 124 13.17 8.76 -25.30
N PHE A 125 13.03 7.98 -24.24
CA PHE A 125 12.78 8.46 -22.89
C PHE A 125 14.09 8.39 -22.10
N LEU A 126 14.47 9.51 -21.47
CA LEU A 126 15.66 9.61 -20.63
C LEU A 126 15.20 9.59 -19.16
N ALA A 127 15.76 8.70 -18.35
CA ALA A 127 15.43 8.56 -16.94
C ALA A 127 16.70 8.55 -16.08
N ASN A 128 16.63 9.19 -14.90
CA ASN A 128 17.67 9.14 -13.88
C ASN A 128 17.21 8.18 -12.76
N ILE A 129 17.98 7.11 -12.56
CA ILE A 129 17.72 6.08 -11.55
C ILE A 129 18.46 6.32 -10.23
N ASP A 130 19.32 7.35 -10.17
CA ASP A 130 19.96 7.80 -8.93
C ASP A 130 18.91 8.51 -8.05
N ASP A 131 18.85 8.12 -6.78
CA ASP A 131 17.90 8.60 -5.78
C ASP A 131 18.45 9.76 -4.94
N HIS A 132 19.69 10.18 -5.21
CA HIS A 132 20.41 11.20 -4.44
C HIS A 132 20.98 12.32 -5.31
N SER A 133 21.29 12.02 -6.58
CA SER A 133 22.03 12.93 -7.46
C SER A 133 21.30 13.17 -8.77
N ASP A 134 21.08 14.43 -9.09
CA ASP A 134 20.64 14.84 -10.42
C ASP A 134 21.73 14.54 -11.45
N ALA A 135 21.31 14.16 -12.66
CA ALA A 135 22.23 13.87 -13.76
C ALA A 135 21.91 14.75 -14.96
N THR A 136 22.95 15.27 -15.62
CA THR A 136 22.78 15.91 -16.93
C THR A 136 23.36 15.00 -18.01
N VAL A 137 22.53 14.54 -18.93
CA VAL A 137 22.94 13.67 -20.04
C VAL A 137 22.81 14.39 -21.37
N THR A 138 23.71 14.14 -22.31
CA THR A 138 23.61 14.69 -23.67
C THR A 138 23.06 13.64 -24.62
N PHE A 139 21.90 13.91 -25.23
CA PHE A 139 21.26 13.04 -26.22
C PHE A 139 21.02 13.83 -27.51
N ASN A 140 21.48 13.30 -28.66
CA ASN A 140 21.49 14.00 -29.96
C ASN A 140 22.13 15.40 -29.90
N GLY A 141 23.22 15.55 -29.15
CA GLY A 141 23.93 16.83 -29.01
C GLY A 141 23.23 17.88 -28.15
N LYS A 142 22.10 17.54 -27.50
CA LYS A 142 21.39 18.42 -26.56
C LYS A 142 21.52 17.90 -25.13
N PRO A 143 21.83 18.77 -24.14
CA PRO A 143 21.84 18.39 -22.73
C PRO A 143 20.42 18.33 -22.15
N TYR A 144 20.16 17.33 -21.32
CA TYR A 144 18.90 17.12 -20.59
C TYR A 144 19.22 16.95 -19.11
N HIS A 145 18.61 17.78 -18.27
CA HIS A 145 18.68 17.67 -16.81
C HIS A 145 17.64 16.66 -16.32
N LEU A 146 18.10 15.62 -15.66
CA LEU A 146 17.30 14.53 -15.14
C LEU A 146 17.37 14.55 -13.60
N PRO A 147 16.34 15.04 -12.90
CA PRO A 147 16.32 15.08 -11.44
C PRO A 147 16.35 13.68 -10.83
N ALA A 148 16.85 13.56 -9.61
CA ALA A 148 16.87 12.31 -8.85
C ALA A 148 15.45 11.74 -8.66
N CYS A 149 15.35 10.41 -8.70
CA CYS A 149 14.15 9.56 -8.64
C CYS A 149 13.34 9.32 -9.93
N CYS A 150 13.42 8.08 -10.46
CA CYS A 150 12.31 7.14 -10.67
C CYS A 150 12.88 5.70 -10.81
N VAL A 151 12.26 4.71 -10.14
CA VAL A 151 12.79 3.34 -9.92
C VAL A 151 12.38 2.35 -11.02
N LEU A 152 13.31 1.49 -11.51
CA LEU A 152 13.09 0.02 -11.52
C LEU A 152 14.37 -0.85 -11.67
N MET A 153 14.40 -1.93 -10.88
CA MET A 153 15.47 -2.94 -10.73
C MET A 153 15.18 -4.24 -11.50
N GLN A 154 16.23 -4.96 -11.94
CA GLN A 154 16.08 -6.33 -12.46
C GLN A 154 17.33 -7.25 -12.39
N ILE A 155 17.84 -7.52 -11.19
CA ILE A 155 18.59 -8.76 -10.90
C ILE A 155 18.14 -9.21 -9.51
N GLY A 156 17.62 -10.43 -9.34
CA GLY A 156 17.33 -11.00 -8.00
C GLY A 156 16.03 -11.79 -7.79
N LEU A 157 15.04 -11.69 -8.68
CA LEU A 157 13.72 -12.34 -8.48
C LEU A 157 13.68 -13.84 -8.85
N LYS A 158 14.85 -14.49 -8.99
CA LYS A 158 14.91 -15.92 -9.34
C LYS A 158 14.18 -16.78 -8.30
N GLY A 159 14.27 -16.44 -7.02
CA GLY A 159 13.57 -17.17 -5.96
C GLY A 159 12.05 -17.00 -5.99
N GLU A 160 11.54 -15.82 -6.39
CA GLU A 160 10.09 -15.64 -6.60
C GLU A 160 9.59 -16.46 -7.80
N LYS A 161 10.34 -16.47 -8.90
CA LYS A 161 10.03 -17.31 -10.08
C LYS A 161 10.07 -18.81 -9.75
N LEU A 162 10.99 -19.20 -8.86
CA LEU A 162 11.08 -20.55 -8.32
C LEU A 162 10.11 -20.77 -7.15
N ALA A 163 9.17 -19.87 -6.89
CA ALA A 163 8.19 -20.00 -5.82
C ALA A 163 8.81 -20.54 -4.51
N LEU A 164 10.00 -20.07 -4.12
CA LEU A 164 10.72 -20.62 -2.96
C LEU A 164 9.94 -20.42 -1.65
N HIS A 165 9.02 -19.46 -1.65
CA HIS A 165 8.07 -19.23 -0.58
C HIS A 165 7.00 -20.34 -0.46
N ASP A 166 6.75 -21.13 -1.51
CA ASP A 166 5.76 -22.21 -1.57
C ASP A 166 6.37 -23.58 -1.19
N ASN A 167 5.53 -24.54 -0.81
CA ASN A 167 5.90 -25.93 -0.46
C ASN A 167 6.10 -26.82 -1.70
N THR A 168 5.93 -26.30 -2.91
CA THR A 168 5.76 -27.08 -4.14
C THR A 168 7.05 -27.30 -4.94
N GLN A 169 8.16 -26.64 -4.60
CA GLN A 169 9.41 -26.74 -5.36
C GLN A 169 10.50 -27.57 -4.69
N ASN A 170 11.12 -28.45 -5.49
CA ASN A 170 12.29 -29.29 -5.16
C ASN A 170 13.62 -28.50 -5.03
N SER A 171 13.57 -27.20 -4.74
CA SER A 171 14.76 -26.38 -4.52
C SER A 171 15.45 -26.80 -3.21
N THR A 172 16.74 -27.11 -3.28
CA THR A 172 17.53 -27.49 -2.11
C THR A 172 17.88 -26.27 -1.27
N TRP A 173 17.14 -26.06 -0.18
CA TRP A 173 17.54 -25.15 0.89
C TRP A 173 18.86 -25.63 1.50
N MET A 174 19.85 -24.75 1.60
CA MET A 174 21.12 -25.05 2.23
C MET A 174 21.04 -24.73 3.72
N THR A 175 21.22 -25.73 4.57
CA THR A 175 21.43 -25.51 6.01
C THR A 175 22.89 -25.16 6.24
N LEU A 176 23.15 -23.95 6.71
CA LEU A 176 24.50 -23.46 6.99
C LEU A 176 24.70 -23.29 8.50
N SER A 177 25.93 -23.51 8.99
CA SER A 177 26.29 -23.26 10.39
C SER A 177 26.33 -21.77 10.72
N SER A 178 26.61 -20.92 9.73
CA SER A 178 26.46 -19.48 9.78
C SER A 178 25.63 -19.00 8.58
N LEU A 179 24.59 -18.21 8.86
CA LEU A 179 23.80 -17.59 7.80
C LEU A 179 24.61 -16.47 7.14
N PRO A 180 24.54 -16.31 5.80
CA PRO A 180 25.05 -15.11 5.16
C PRO A 180 24.41 -13.88 5.79
N ARG A 181 25.19 -12.82 5.98
CA ARG A 181 24.74 -11.54 6.53
C ARG A 181 25.17 -10.43 5.59
N ASN A 182 24.35 -9.38 5.50
CA ASN A 182 24.61 -8.23 4.63
C ASN A 182 24.86 -8.63 3.17
N GLN A 183 24.26 -9.75 2.74
CA GLN A 183 24.29 -10.22 1.36
C GLN A 183 22.99 -9.80 0.68
N PRO A 184 23.04 -9.03 -0.41
CA PRO A 184 21.84 -8.69 -1.17
C PRO A 184 21.27 -9.94 -1.85
N LEU A 185 20.01 -9.87 -2.22
CA LEU A 185 19.30 -10.89 -2.99
C LEU A 185 19.34 -12.30 -2.36
N THR A 186 19.22 -12.36 -1.03
CA THR A 186 19.35 -13.61 -0.28
C THR A 186 17.99 -14.11 0.20
N TRP A 187 17.76 -15.42 0.08
CA TRP A 187 16.58 -16.08 0.63
C TRP A 187 16.94 -16.76 1.95
N TYR A 188 16.17 -16.48 2.99
CA TYR A 188 16.25 -17.15 4.28
C TYR A 188 14.98 -17.96 4.52
N MET A 189 15.12 -19.09 5.20
CA MET A 189 14.01 -19.89 5.65
C MET A 189 14.29 -20.41 7.05
N THR A 190 13.27 -20.37 7.90
CA THR A 190 13.32 -20.93 9.24
C THR A 190 11.95 -21.47 9.65
N TYR A 191 11.90 -22.17 10.77
CA TYR A 191 10.67 -22.64 11.39
C TYR A 191 10.52 -22.05 12.79
N PHE A 192 9.29 -21.66 13.15
CA PHE A 192 8.95 -21.12 14.46
C PHE A 192 7.72 -21.82 15.06
N ASP A 193 7.64 -21.84 16.39
CA ASP A 193 6.47 -22.30 17.11
C ASP A 193 5.44 -21.17 17.24
N ALA A 194 4.16 -21.51 17.17
CA ALA A 194 3.10 -20.54 17.37
C ALA A 194 3.17 -19.94 18.80
N PRO A 195 3.12 -18.60 18.96
CA PRO A 195 3.03 -18.00 20.28
C PRO A 195 1.74 -18.45 21.00
N LYS A 196 1.86 -18.78 22.30
CA LYS A 196 0.79 -19.40 23.11
C LYS A 196 -0.45 -18.52 23.28
N ASP A 197 -0.25 -17.21 23.44
CA ASP A 197 -1.34 -16.26 23.73
C ASP A 197 -2.17 -15.96 22.47
N GLY A 198 -3.38 -15.41 22.62
CA GLY A 198 -4.23 -14.95 21.50
C GLY A 198 -3.83 -13.60 20.88
N ASP A 199 -2.82 -12.93 21.45
CA ASP A 199 -2.42 -11.56 21.08
C ASP A 199 -2.05 -11.42 19.58
N PRO A 200 -2.32 -10.30 18.91
CA PRO A 200 -1.84 -10.09 17.55
C PRO A 200 -0.30 -10.24 17.45
N VAL A 201 0.15 -10.91 16.39
CA VAL A 201 1.58 -11.18 16.15
C VAL A 201 2.11 -10.21 15.11
N ALA A 202 3.33 -9.74 15.32
CA ALA A 202 4.13 -9.07 14.33
C ALA A 202 5.55 -9.65 14.30
N ILE A 203 6.24 -9.47 13.19
CA ILE A 203 7.68 -9.68 13.09
C ILE A 203 8.36 -8.32 13.15
N ASP A 204 9.39 -8.24 13.98
CA ASP A 204 10.34 -7.14 13.97
C ASP A 204 11.49 -7.54 13.04
N PHE A 205 11.59 -6.86 11.91
CA PHE A 205 12.66 -7.05 10.93
C PHE A 205 13.87 -6.15 11.22
N THR A 206 14.02 -5.63 12.43
CA THR A 206 15.24 -4.92 12.85
C THR A 206 16.47 -5.75 12.50
N GLY A 207 17.48 -5.09 11.91
CA GLY A 207 18.67 -5.74 11.38
C GLY A 207 18.57 -6.19 9.92
N MET A 208 17.37 -6.26 9.35
CA MET A 208 17.16 -6.51 7.92
C MET A 208 17.24 -5.21 7.10
N GLY A 209 17.35 -5.33 5.78
CA GLY A 209 17.47 -4.22 4.84
C GLY A 209 16.11 -3.83 4.25
N LYS A 210 15.71 -4.57 3.21
CA LYS A 210 14.45 -4.42 2.47
C LYS A 210 14.09 -5.75 1.83
N GLY A 211 12.82 -6.11 1.75
CA GLY A 211 12.45 -7.37 1.15
C GLY A 211 10.98 -7.72 1.24
N GLU A 212 10.69 -9.01 1.17
CA GLU A 212 9.34 -9.57 1.30
C GLU A 212 9.39 -10.83 2.18
N ALA A 213 8.29 -11.08 2.91
CA ALA A 213 8.21 -12.18 3.85
C ALA A 213 6.95 -13.03 3.62
N TRP A 214 7.05 -14.32 3.93
CA TRP A 214 5.97 -15.29 3.84
C TRP A 214 5.88 -16.14 5.09
N VAL A 215 4.66 -16.41 5.53
CA VAL A 215 4.34 -17.36 6.61
C VAL A 215 3.50 -18.48 6.04
N ASN A 216 3.97 -19.72 6.16
CA ASN A 216 3.31 -20.91 5.66
C ASN A 216 2.88 -20.81 4.18
N GLY A 217 3.68 -20.15 3.35
CA GLY A 217 3.40 -19.95 1.91
C GLY A 217 2.57 -18.71 1.57
N HIS A 218 2.03 -18.01 2.57
CA HIS A 218 1.26 -16.79 2.37
C HIS A 218 2.14 -15.56 2.54
N SER A 219 2.15 -14.66 1.55
CA SER A 219 2.87 -13.37 1.66
C SER A 219 2.26 -12.54 2.79
N ILE A 220 3.11 -12.05 3.68
CA ILE A 220 2.74 -11.09 4.73
C ILE A 220 3.16 -9.65 4.36
N GLY A 221 3.62 -9.46 3.11
CA GLY A 221 3.97 -8.17 2.55
C GLY A 221 5.46 -7.82 2.61
N ARG A 222 5.76 -6.62 2.12
CA ARG A 222 7.12 -6.08 2.06
C ARG A 222 7.58 -5.59 3.42
N TYR A 223 8.86 -5.76 3.69
CA TYR A 223 9.54 -5.08 4.79
C TYR A 223 10.57 -4.09 4.27
N TRP A 224 10.71 -2.96 4.94
CA TRP A 224 11.75 -1.97 4.66
C TRP A 224 12.12 -1.18 5.93
N PRO A 225 12.67 -1.85 6.96
CA PRO A 225 13.00 -1.23 8.24
C PRO A 225 14.13 -0.19 8.13
N THR A 226 14.94 -0.24 7.08
CA THR A 226 15.98 0.78 6.82
C THR A 226 15.42 2.09 6.25
N TYR A 227 14.19 2.08 5.73
CA TYR A 227 13.56 3.31 5.23
C TYR A 227 13.03 4.12 6.40
N THR A 228 13.72 5.21 6.72
CA THR A 228 13.41 6.06 7.86
C THR A 228 12.39 7.14 7.51
N ALA A 229 11.47 7.40 8.43
CA ALA A 229 10.56 8.53 8.33
C ALA A 229 11.34 9.85 8.42
N PRO A 230 10.87 10.95 7.79
CA PRO A 230 11.54 12.25 7.85
C PRO A 230 11.90 12.62 9.30
N PRO A 231 13.09 13.17 9.57
CA PRO A 231 13.53 13.47 10.94
C PRO A 231 12.73 14.61 11.59
N ASN A 232 12.07 15.44 10.78
CA ASN A 232 11.34 16.62 11.21
C ASN A 232 9.85 16.52 10.87
N GLY A 233 9.02 17.33 11.55
CA GLY A 233 7.58 17.42 11.30
C GLY A 233 6.70 16.73 12.35
N CYS A 234 7.30 15.96 13.26
CA CYS A 234 6.56 15.34 14.35
C CYS A 234 6.22 16.33 15.46
N VAL A 235 4.99 16.21 15.96
CA VAL A 235 4.49 17.05 17.04
C VAL A 235 4.61 16.32 18.37
N LYS A 236 4.90 17.04 19.46
CA LYS A 236 4.92 16.46 20.82
C LYS A 236 3.51 16.14 21.30
N SER A 237 2.57 17.07 21.12
CA SER A 237 1.14 16.91 21.42
C SER A 237 0.31 17.18 20.16
N CYS A 238 -0.83 16.51 20.02
CA CYS A 238 -1.81 16.81 18.98
C CYS A 238 -3.18 17.06 19.61
N ASP A 239 -3.91 18.06 19.13
CA ASP A 239 -5.28 18.36 19.54
C ASP A 239 -6.24 17.95 18.42
N TYR A 240 -7.30 17.21 18.78
CA TYR A 240 -8.33 16.80 17.84
C TYR A 240 -9.08 18.00 17.27
N ARG A 241 -9.22 19.09 18.03
CA ARG A 241 -9.93 20.31 17.64
C ARG A 241 -9.19 21.05 16.53
N GLY A 242 -9.94 21.79 15.70
CA GLY A 242 -9.40 22.57 14.59
C GLY A 242 -9.18 21.77 13.30
N GLN A 243 -8.88 22.47 12.21
CA GLN A 243 -8.76 21.90 10.87
C GLN A 243 -7.74 20.75 10.82
N PHE A 244 -8.10 19.66 10.13
CA PHE A 244 -7.22 18.51 9.91
C PHE A 244 -6.28 18.74 8.72
N SER A 245 -5.05 18.24 8.85
CA SER A 245 -4.11 18.02 7.75
C SER A 245 -3.34 16.74 8.00
N GLY A 246 -2.79 16.12 6.95
CA GLY A 246 -1.96 14.91 7.09
C GLY A 246 -0.71 15.12 7.96
N SER A 247 -0.26 16.38 8.12
CA SER A 247 0.87 16.74 8.96
C SER A 247 0.51 17.05 10.43
N LYS A 248 -0.79 17.15 10.76
CA LYS A 248 -1.26 17.67 12.06
C LYS A 248 -0.79 16.87 13.26
N CYS A 249 -0.81 15.53 13.15
CA CYS A 249 -0.52 14.62 14.26
C CYS A 249 0.59 13.62 13.95
N VAL A 250 1.56 13.97 13.09
CA VAL A 250 2.63 13.03 12.69
C VAL A 250 3.50 12.64 13.88
N LYS A 251 3.87 11.36 13.96
CA LYS A 251 4.69 10.72 15.00
C LYS A 251 5.79 9.87 14.36
N ASN A 252 6.74 9.39 15.18
CA ASN A 252 7.83 8.49 14.79
C ASN A 252 8.82 9.04 13.74
N CYS A 253 9.10 10.35 13.78
CA CYS A 253 10.12 10.97 12.94
C CYS A 253 11.51 10.44 13.26
N GLY A 254 12.33 10.23 12.23
CA GLY A 254 13.68 9.68 12.35
C GLY A 254 13.74 8.22 12.78
N GLN A 255 12.59 7.55 12.92
CA GLN A 255 12.50 6.11 13.16
C GLN A 255 12.27 5.38 11.83
N PRO A 256 12.46 4.05 11.77
CA PRO A 256 11.94 3.25 10.67
C PRO A 256 10.47 3.60 10.39
N SER A 257 10.15 3.84 9.12
CA SER A 257 8.78 4.11 8.66
C SER A 257 7.81 3.00 9.08
N GLN A 258 8.30 1.76 9.15
CA GLN A 258 7.63 0.63 9.75
C GLN A 258 8.64 -0.29 10.45
N SER A 259 8.46 -0.52 11.75
CA SER A 259 9.29 -1.44 12.54
C SER A 259 8.64 -2.81 12.76
N LEU A 260 7.30 -2.86 12.80
CA LEU A 260 6.54 -4.07 13.09
C LEU A 260 5.67 -4.46 11.89
N TYR A 261 5.74 -5.72 11.51
CA TYR A 261 5.10 -6.27 10.31
C TYR A 261 4.10 -7.35 10.74
N HIS A 262 2.81 -7.07 10.56
CA HIS A 262 1.74 -7.91 11.09
C HIS A 262 1.74 -9.31 10.44
N VAL A 263 1.65 -10.34 11.28
CA VAL A 263 1.36 -11.72 10.87
C VAL A 263 -0.05 -12.07 11.35
N PRO A 264 -1.03 -12.23 10.43
CA PRO A 264 -2.36 -12.68 10.81
C PRO A 264 -2.32 -14.03 11.53
N ARG A 265 -3.00 -14.12 12.68
CA ARG A 265 -3.06 -15.33 13.48
C ARG A 265 -3.60 -16.54 12.71
N SER A 266 -4.51 -16.32 11.76
CA SER A 266 -5.07 -17.35 10.89
C SER A 266 -4.03 -18.02 9.97
N LEU A 267 -2.89 -17.38 9.72
CA LEU A 267 -1.79 -17.95 8.95
C LEU A 267 -0.86 -18.82 9.81
N ILE A 268 -1.00 -18.79 11.15
CA ILE A 268 -0.15 -19.51 12.09
C ILE A 268 -0.88 -20.76 12.59
N GLN A 269 -0.28 -21.92 12.39
CA GLN A 269 -0.78 -23.21 12.83
C GLN A 269 -0.38 -23.47 14.29
N GLN A 270 -1.38 -23.67 15.15
CA GLN A 270 -1.19 -24.02 16.55
C GLN A 270 -0.69 -25.47 16.71
N GLY A 271 0.24 -25.69 17.64
CA GLY A 271 0.82 -27.01 17.92
C GLY A 271 1.69 -27.60 16.79
N LYS A 272 2.02 -26.81 15.76
CA LYS A 272 2.85 -27.21 14.62
C LYS A 272 4.00 -26.22 14.40
N LYS A 273 5.04 -26.68 13.70
CA LYS A 273 6.10 -25.80 13.20
C LYS A 273 5.57 -24.97 12.03
N ASN A 274 5.75 -23.65 12.12
CA ASN A 274 5.34 -22.69 11.10
C ASN A 274 6.56 -22.26 10.30
N ARG A 275 6.46 -22.26 8.97
CA ARG A 275 7.56 -21.87 8.08
C ARG A 275 7.55 -20.36 7.87
N LEU A 276 8.68 -19.71 8.12
CA LEU A 276 8.95 -18.32 7.77
C LEU A 276 9.97 -18.29 6.62
N VAL A 277 9.63 -17.64 5.52
CA VAL A 277 10.54 -17.42 4.39
C VAL A 277 10.72 -15.92 4.21
N LEU A 278 11.96 -15.47 4.06
CA LEU A 278 12.31 -14.07 3.82
C LEU A 278 13.11 -13.97 2.53
N PHE A 279 12.74 -13.04 1.66
CA PHE A 279 13.60 -12.55 0.60
C PHE A 279 14.20 -11.22 1.07
N GLU A 280 15.52 -11.10 1.13
CA GLU A 280 16.28 -9.90 1.48
C GLU A 280 16.93 -9.32 0.23
N GLU A 281 16.53 -8.12 -0.14
CA GLU A 281 16.90 -7.43 -1.38
C GLU A 281 18.23 -6.70 -1.24
N VAL A 282 18.47 -6.04 -0.10
CA VAL A 282 19.60 -5.11 0.11
C VAL A 282 20.73 -5.76 0.90
N GLY A 283 20.37 -6.55 1.91
CA GLY A 283 21.29 -7.20 2.83
C GLY A 283 21.00 -6.82 4.27
N GLY A 284 21.02 -7.81 5.16
CA GLY A 284 20.82 -7.61 6.58
C GLY A 284 21.28 -8.81 7.41
N ASP A 285 21.01 -8.76 8.71
CA ASP A 285 21.32 -9.82 9.66
C ASP A 285 20.03 -10.55 10.11
N PRO A 286 19.73 -11.74 9.55
CA PRO A 286 18.53 -12.50 9.90
C PRO A 286 18.53 -12.98 11.36
N THR A 287 19.67 -12.92 12.07
CA THR A 287 19.74 -13.32 13.49
C THR A 287 19.15 -12.30 14.45
N LEU A 288 18.85 -11.09 13.98
CA LEU A 288 18.19 -10.03 14.74
C LEU A 288 16.66 -10.03 14.55
N VAL A 289 16.14 -10.82 13.61
CA VAL A 289 14.70 -10.95 13.37
C VAL A 289 14.05 -11.59 14.59
N SER A 290 13.00 -10.95 15.09
CA SER A 290 12.30 -11.43 16.28
C SER A 290 10.78 -11.29 16.13
N PHE A 291 10.03 -12.05 16.93
CA PHE A 291 8.58 -11.93 17.01
C PHE A 291 8.19 -10.97 18.12
N ALA A 292 7.26 -10.08 17.81
CA ALA A 292 6.63 -9.18 18.75
C ALA A 292 5.15 -9.57 18.94
N LEU A 293 4.71 -9.61 20.20
CA LEU A 293 3.30 -9.76 20.54
C LEU A 293 2.73 -8.39 20.87
N ARG A 294 1.66 -8.01 20.16
CA ARG A 294 0.94 -6.78 20.46
C ARG A 294 -0.06 -7.04 21.58
N LYS A 295 0.39 -6.88 22.83
CA LYS A 295 -0.51 -6.90 23.98
C LYS A 295 -1.40 -5.66 23.95
N ALA A 296 -2.70 -5.85 24.19
CA ALA A 296 -3.57 -4.74 24.50
C ALA A 296 -2.95 -3.96 25.68
N GLY A 297 -2.62 -2.70 25.45
CA GLY A 297 -2.08 -1.84 26.50
C GLY A 297 -3.11 -1.54 27.58
N SER A 298 -2.71 -0.74 28.58
CA SER A 298 -3.67 -0.12 29.49
C SER A 298 -4.80 0.56 28.70
N LEU A 299 -6.05 0.38 29.13
CA LEU A 299 -7.19 1.17 28.68
C LEU A 299 -7.03 2.58 29.23
N CYS A 300 -7.16 3.60 28.38
CA CYS A 300 -7.03 4.98 28.79
C CYS A 300 -8.18 5.82 28.25
N ALA A 301 -8.69 6.72 29.06
CA ALA A 301 -9.68 7.71 28.65
C ALA A 301 -9.41 9.05 29.35
N HIS A 302 -9.62 10.15 28.63
CA HIS A 302 -9.51 11.51 29.17
C HIS A 302 -10.66 12.36 28.63
N VAL A 303 -11.63 12.67 29.48
CA VAL A 303 -12.86 13.36 29.10
C VAL A 303 -13.03 14.61 29.95
N SER A 304 -13.26 15.75 29.31
CA SER A 304 -13.57 17.01 30.01
C SER A 304 -15.05 17.07 30.38
N GLN A 305 -15.40 17.74 31.48
CA GLN A 305 -16.81 18.05 31.79
C GLN A 305 -17.51 18.84 30.69
N SER A 306 -16.76 19.61 29.89
CA SER A 306 -17.28 20.37 28.75
C SER A 306 -17.18 19.61 27.42
N HIS A 307 -16.91 18.30 27.45
CA HIS A 307 -16.80 17.50 26.23
C HIS A 307 -18.13 17.54 25.45
N PRO A 308 -18.10 17.85 24.14
CA PRO A 308 -19.30 17.94 23.35
C PRO A 308 -19.96 16.56 23.18
N PRO A 309 -21.29 16.49 23.01
CA PRO A 309 -21.95 15.23 22.69
C PRO A 309 -21.48 14.70 21.32
N PRO A 310 -21.55 13.36 21.09
CA PRO A 310 -21.26 12.77 19.80
C PRO A 310 -22.07 13.43 18.67
N VAL A 311 -21.48 13.53 17.47
CA VAL A 311 -22.09 14.24 16.33
C VAL A 311 -23.48 13.68 15.97
N ASP A 312 -23.68 12.38 16.12
CA ASP A 312 -24.97 11.72 15.86
C ASP A 312 -26.05 12.04 16.90
N ALA A 313 -25.66 12.60 18.06
CA ALA A 313 -26.56 13.01 19.13
C ALA A 313 -27.01 14.47 19.04
N VAL A 314 -26.49 15.26 18.08
CA VAL A 314 -26.78 16.69 17.94
C VAL A 314 -28.23 16.96 17.48
N ASN A 315 -28.93 15.94 16.94
CA ASN A 315 -30.32 16.04 16.50
C ASN A 315 -31.37 15.87 17.62
N THR A 316 -30.98 15.60 18.86
CA THR A 316 -31.90 15.58 20.00
C THR A 316 -31.58 16.77 20.92
N ALA A 317 -32.59 17.59 21.22
CA ALA A 317 -32.48 18.84 21.99
C ALA A 317 -32.11 18.66 23.47
N GLN A 318 -31.46 17.56 23.84
CA GLN A 318 -30.97 17.28 25.19
C GLN A 318 -29.44 17.27 25.16
N ARG A 319 -28.83 18.22 25.90
CA ARG A 319 -27.41 18.11 26.28
C ARG A 319 -27.21 16.76 26.95
N LYS A 320 -26.61 15.80 26.25
CA LYS A 320 -26.10 14.59 26.90
C LYS A 320 -24.89 14.98 27.74
N ASP A 321 -24.87 14.53 28.99
CA ASP A 321 -23.75 14.73 29.90
C ASP A 321 -22.47 14.13 29.31
N ALA A 322 -21.32 14.70 29.66
CA ALA A 322 -20.03 14.10 29.32
C ALA A 322 -19.89 12.75 30.05
N VAL A 323 -19.65 11.67 29.30
CA VAL A 323 -19.49 10.31 29.83
C VAL A 323 -18.11 9.79 29.44
N LEU A 324 -17.44 9.17 30.40
CA LEU A 324 -16.23 8.41 30.16
C LEU A 324 -16.61 6.95 29.96
N HIS A 325 -16.21 6.40 28.82
CA HIS A 325 -16.43 5.02 28.45
C HIS A 325 -15.12 4.24 28.50
N LEU A 326 -15.12 3.07 29.15
CA LEU A 326 -14.03 2.09 29.10
C LEU A 326 -14.60 0.75 28.65
N GLU A 327 -13.90 0.08 27.73
CA GLU A 327 -14.25 -1.25 27.26
C GLU A 327 -12.99 -2.08 26.98
N CYS A 328 -12.97 -3.32 27.47
CA CYS A 328 -11.93 -4.28 27.12
C CYS A 328 -12.08 -4.76 25.66
N PRO A 329 -10.98 -4.79 24.88
CA PRO A 329 -11.04 -5.09 23.44
C PRO A 329 -11.39 -6.56 23.15
N HIS A 330 -11.13 -7.45 24.10
CA HIS A 330 -11.46 -8.87 24.00
C HIS A 330 -12.77 -9.16 24.74
N SER A 331 -13.65 -9.93 24.11
CA SER A 331 -14.99 -10.23 24.62
C SER A 331 -15.00 -11.05 25.92
N ASP A 332 -13.93 -11.80 26.16
CA ASP A 332 -13.69 -12.66 27.32
C ASP A 332 -12.82 -11.99 28.40
N HIS A 333 -12.47 -10.71 28.21
CA HIS A 333 -11.71 -9.94 29.18
C HIS A 333 -12.62 -9.01 29.98
N VAL A 334 -12.26 -8.81 31.24
CA VAL A 334 -12.86 -7.80 32.13
C VAL A 334 -11.81 -6.79 32.56
N ILE A 335 -12.26 -5.59 32.92
CA ILE A 335 -11.38 -4.58 33.53
C ILE A 335 -10.94 -5.14 34.88
N SER A 336 -9.65 -5.42 35.00
CA SER A 336 -9.06 -6.11 36.16
C SER A 336 -8.49 -5.16 37.19
N SER A 337 -8.10 -3.96 36.78
CA SER A 337 -7.58 -2.93 37.67
C SER A 337 -7.73 -1.53 37.08
N VAL A 338 -7.87 -0.53 37.96
CA VAL A 338 -7.72 0.89 37.64
C VAL A 338 -6.40 1.35 38.24
N LYS A 339 -5.43 1.66 37.37
CA LYS A 339 -4.05 2.06 37.73
C LYS A 339 -3.94 3.52 38.12
N PHE A 340 -4.72 4.39 37.48
CA PHE A 340 -4.74 5.82 37.72
C PHE A 340 -6.14 6.38 37.49
N ALA A 341 -6.52 7.34 38.32
CA ALA A 341 -7.74 8.11 38.15
C ALA A 341 -7.57 9.50 38.76
N SER A 342 -7.91 10.54 38.01
CA SER A 342 -7.99 11.90 38.53
C SER A 342 -9.16 12.63 37.89
N PHE A 343 -10.03 13.18 38.74
CA PHE A 343 -11.05 14.15 38.35
C PHE A 343 -10.62 15.53 38.82
N GLY A 344 -10.30 16.44 37.90
CA GLY A 344 -9.77 17.75 38.22
C GLY A 344 -8.98 18.33 37.05
N THR A 345 -7.72 18.67 37.28
CA THR A 345 -6.80 19.20 36.25
C THR A 345 -5.63 18.25 35.98
N PRO A 346 -5.87 16.98 35.58
CA PRO A 346 -4.78 16.04 35.31
C PRO A 346 -3.89 16.50 34.15
N HIS A 347 -2.64 16.05 34.17
CA HIS A 347 -1.64 16.31 33.13
C HIS A 347 -1.14 15.01 32.51
N GLY A 348 -0.44 15.12 31.39
CA GLY A 348 0.18 14.00 30.70
C GLY A 348 -0.73 13.32 29.67
N THR A 349 -0.34 12.13 29.27
CA THR A 349 -1.05 11.29 28.29
C THR A 349 -1.19 9.88 28.85
N CYS A 350 -1.93 9.00 28.17
CA CYS A 350 -2.02 7.59 28.55
C CYS A 350 -0.66 6.99 28.93
N ARG A 351 -0.57 6.30 30.08
CA ARG A 351 0.66 5.77 30.73
C ARG A 351 1.59 6.78 31.39
N SER A 352 1.34 8.07 31.23
CA SER A 352 2.11 9.16 31.84
C SER A 352 1.21 10.19 32.54
N TYR A 353 -0.01 9.78 32.89
CA TYR A 353 -0.92 10.66 33.61
C TYR A 353 -0.37 11.00 34.99
N SER A 354 -0.58 12.24 35.39
CA SER A 354 -0.28 12.72 36.73
C SER A 354 -1.40 13.61 37.24
N HIS A 355 -1.53 13.66 38.57
CA HIS A 355 -2.42 14.63 39.21
C HIS A 355 -1.90 16.05 38.96
N GLY A 356 -2.80 16.98 38.68
CA GLY A 356 -2.49 18.40 38.74
C GLY A 356 -2.83 18.99 40.12
N ASN A 357 -2.82 20.33 40.19
CA ASN A 357 -3.08 21.06 41.43
C ASN A 357 -4.52 20.88 41.96
N CYS A 358 -5.44 20.46 41.12
CA CYS A 358 -6.80 20.10 41.50
C CYS A 358 -7.06 18.63 41.16
N SER A 359 -7.43 17.84 42.17
CA SER A 359 -7.85 16.45 41.98
C SER A 359 -8.80 16.02 43.09
N SER A 360 -9.88 15.35 42.71
CA SER A 360 -10.74 14.64 43.65
C SER A 360 -9.98 13.49 44.30
N THR A 361 -10.19 13.30 45.60
CA THR A 361 -9.63 12.20 46.40
C THR A 361 -10.43 10.90 46.25
N THR A 362 -11.65 10.95 45.72
CA THR A 362 -12.56 9.79 45.60
C THR A 362 -12.59 9.19 44.20
N ALA A 363 -12.02 9.88 43.20
CA ALA A 363 -12.09 9.48 41.79
C ALA A 363 -11.63 8.03 41.53
N LEU A 364 -10.54 7.59 42.17
CA LEU A 364 -10.02 6.24 42.02
C LEU A 364 -10.99 5.18 42.58
N ALA A 365 -11.50 5.39 43.80
CA ALA A 365 -12.42 4.47 44.45
C ALA A 365 -13.73 4.31 43.66
N ILE A 366 -14.28 5.42 43.14
CA ILE A 366 -15.50 5.39 42.33
C ILE A 366 -15.30 4.56 41.06
N LEU A 367 -14.17 4.74 40.35
CA LEU A 367 -13.89 3.98 39.13
C LEU A 367 -13.57 2.52 39.41
N GLN A 368 -12.87 2.22 40.50
CA GLN A 368 -12.65 0.83 40.92
C GLN A 368 -13.98 0.12 41.16
N GLN A 369 -14.91 0.76 41.87
CA GLN A 369 -16.22 0.21 42.16
C GLN A 369 -17.10 0.06 40.90
N ALA A 370 -17.02 1.00 39.97
CA ALA A 370 -17.89 1.02 38.79
C ALA A 370 -17.39 0.12 37.65
N CYS A 371 -16.08 -0.06 37.53
CA CYS A 371 -15.48 -0.65 36.33
C CYS A 371 -14.81 -2.00 36.54
N ILE A 372 -14.31 -2.33 37.74
CA ILE A 372 -13.62 -3.61 37.94
C ILE A 372 -14.60 -4.79 37.85
N GLY A 373 -14.21 -5.85 37.15
CA GLY A 373 -14.99 -7.09 36.99
C GLY A 373 -16.02 -7.07 35.87
N VAL A 374 -16.17 -5.94 35.16
CA VAL A 374 -17.04 -5.84 33.98
C VAL A 374 -16.22 -5.61 32.72
N ARG A 375 -16.76 -6.00 31.56
CA ARG A 375 -16.12 -5.80 30.25
C ARG A 375 -16.11 -4.33 29.85
N SER A 376 -17.22 -3.63 30.10
CA SER A 376 -17.35 -2.20 29.84
C SER A 376 -18.04 -1.47 30.99
N CYS A 377 -17.71 -0.19 31.15
CA CYS A 377 -18.36 0.69 32.12
C CYS A 377 -18.49 2.11 31.53
N ASP A 378 -19.55 2.80 31.93
CA ASP A 378 -19.83 4.19 31.60
C ASP A 378 -19.93 5.00 32.88
N VAL A 379 -19.13 6.07 33.00
CA VAL A 379 -19.13 6.93 34.19
C VAL A 379 -19.33 8.39 33.80
N LYS A 380 -20.37 9.01 34.36
CA LYS A 380 -20.69 10.42 34.12
C LYS A 380 -19.61 11.33 34.70
N VAL A 381 -19.04 12.20 33.86
CA VAL A 381 -17.96 13.12 34.20
C VAL A 381 -18.54 14.41 34.78
N SER A 382 -18.77 14.42 36.10
CA SER A 382 -19.53 15.49 36.74
C SER A 382 -19.17 15.69 38.22
N THR A 383 -19.43 16.89 38.75
CA THR A 383 -19.17 17.24 40.16
C THR A 383 -20.11 16.52 41.12
N GLU A 384 -21.28 16.08 40.65
CA GLU A 384 -22.22 15.27 41.43
C GLU A 384 -21.65 13.88 41.74
N VAL A 385 -20.87 13.32 40.82
CA VAL A 385 -20.27 11.98 40.98
C VAL A 385 -18.96 12.07 41.77
N PHE A 386 -18.08 13.01 41.42
CA PHE A 386 -16.70 13.03 41.92
C PHE A 386 -16.41 14.12 42.96
N GLY A 387 -17.43 14.90 43.34
CA GLY A 387 -17.27 16.11 44.14
C GLY A 387 -16.69 17.28 43.35
N ASP A 388 -16.62 18.46 43.98
CA ASP A 388 -16.00 19.66 43.42
C ASP A 388 -14.65 19.96 44.09
N PRO A 389 -13.54 19.37 43.59
CA PRO A 389 -12.21 19.58 44.17
C PRO A 389 -11.65 21.00 43.96
N CYS A 390 -12.23 21.81 43.07
CA CYS A 390 -11.79 23.18 42.81
C CYS A 390 -12.89 23.99 42.13
N ARG A 391 -13.43 24.99 42.84
CA ARG A 391 -14.48 25.88 42.31
C ARG A 391 -13.99 26.66 41.10
N ASP A 392 -14.92 26.94 40.19
CA ASP A 392 -14.72 27.77 38.98
C ASP A 392 -13.65 27.27 37.99
N VAL A 393 -13.17 26.04 38.16
CA VAL A 393 -12.24 25.38 37.24
C VAL A 393 -12.99 24.25 36.52
N VAL A 394 -12.89 24.24 35.19
CA VAL A 394 -13.40 23.14 34.35
C VAL A 394 -12.55 21.89 34.59
N LYS A 395 -13.18 20.80 35.01
CA LYS A 395 -12.48 19.57 35.35
C LYS A 395 -12.50 18.60 34.19
N SER A 396 -11.61 17.63 34.25
CA SER A 396 -11.58 16.47 33.37
C SER A 396 -11.29 15.23 34.17
N LEU A 397 -11.86 14.10 33.73
CA LEU A 397 -11.59 12.78 34.25
C LEU A 397 -10.55 12.10 33.35
N ALA A 398 -9.37 11.82 33.89
CA ALA A 398 -8.34 11.01 33.25
C ALA A 398 -8.21 9.67 33.97
N VAL A 399 -8.22 8.58 33.21
CA VAL A 399 -8.23 7.20 33.73
C VAL A 399 -7.25 6.35 32.97
N GLU A 400 -6.54 5.50 33.70
CA GLU A 400 -5.78 4.36 33.18
C GLU A 400 -6.22 3.08 33.88
N ALA A 401 -6.60 2.06 33.11
CA ALA A 401 -7.06 0.78 33.58
C ALA A 401 -6.38 -0.38 32.82
N SER A 402 -6.56 -1.62 33.25
CA SER A 402 -6.04 -2.81 32.57
C SER A 402 -7.12 -3.87 32.47
N CYS A 403 -6.99 -4.73 31.47
CA CYS A 403 -7.86 -5.87 31.24
C CYS A 403 -7.13 -7.18 31.50
N SER A 404 -7.83 -8.20 31.98
CA SER A 404 -7.36 -9.58 32.01
C SER A 404 -8.48 -10.53 31.60
N SER A 405 -8.13 -11.77 31.27
CA SER A 405 -9.10 -12.83 31.05
C SER A 405 -10.02 -12.97 32.27
N ASN A 406 -11.30 -13.22 32.00
CA ASN A 406 -12.30 -13.57 33.00
C ASN A 406 -12.14 -15.04 33.42
N GLU A 407 -10.93 -15.46 33.78
CA GLU A 407 -10.74 -16.77 34.41
C GLU A 407 -11.24 -16.67 35.85
N VAL A 408 -12.43 -17.20 36.06
CA VAL A 408 -12.95 -17.57 37.38
C VAL A 408 -11.99 -18.62 37.93
N GLY A 409 -11.09 -18.20 38.82
CA GLY A 409 -10.44 -19.10 39.77
C GLY A 409 -11.44 -19.64 40.78
#